data_AF-A0A6J8ABA1-F1
#
_entry.id   AF-A0A6J8ABA1-F1
#
_cell.length_a   1.000
_cell.length_b   1.000
_cell.length_c   1.000
_cell.angle_alpha   90.00
_cell.angle_beta   90.00
_cell.angle_gamma   90.00
#
_symmetry.space_group_name_H-M   'P 1'
#
loop_
_entity.id
_entity.type
_entity.pdbx_description
1 polymer ?
#
loop_
_entity_poly.entity_id
_entity_poly.type
_entity_poly.pdbx_seq_one_letter_code
_entity_poly.pdbx_strand_id
1 'polypeptide(L)'
;MTNAIRDAFPSATRLLCTKHLKDNLKHYLQNKIGVEVKERNQIMDNIFGKDGVVNANNTVDFKDKSTSFKEQIDQYPKLAKNFTENFKPRIQTFVNEPRRKNKDKSGKLWTNNNAESINHVFKVAIKWKPQSTPELIKKLYDCVHLRGCIHGHRDYELIFSEGHYRITDQIWRCKTEEEKSTIFEIFY
;
A
#
# COMPACT_ATOMS: atom_id res chain seq x y z
N MET A 1 3.36 15.62 10.07
CA MET A 1 2.17 14.76 9.82
C MET A 1 2.02 13.64 10.85
N THR A 2 3.12 12.99 11.28
CA THR A 2 3.09 11.92 12.30
C THR A 2 2.56 12.33 13.68
N ASN A 3 2.82 13.57 14.13
CA ASN A 3 2.31 14.08 15.42
C ASN A 3 0.81 14.36 15.34
N ALA A 4 0.34 15.06 14.29
CA ALA A 4 -1.08 15.35 14.11
C ALA A 4 -1.97 14.09 14.11
N ILE A 5 -1.53 13.01 13.44
CA ILE A 5 -2.27 11.73 13.47
C ILE A 5 -2.27 11.11 14.86
N ARG A 6 -1.13 11.15 15.58
CA ARG A 6 -1.05 10.61 16.93
C ARG A 6 -1.94 11.39 17.90
N ASP A 7 -2.00 12.70 17.75
CA ASP A 7 -2.71 13.58 18.68
C ASP A 7 -4.23 13.54 18.39
N ALA A 8 -4.63 13.46 17.11
CA ALA A 8 -6.05 13.36 16.72
C ALA A 8 -6.62 11.94 16.79
N PHE A 9 -5.80 10.91 16.57
CA PHE A 9 -6.21 9.51 16.54
C PHE A 9 -5.26 8.63 17.37
N PRO A 10 -5.23 8.80 18.71
CA PRO A 10 -4.24 8.14 19.57
C PRO A 10 -4.34 6.61 19.60
N SER A 11 -5.53 6.07 19.36
CA SER A 11 -5.79 4.62 19.29
C SER A 11 -5.55 4.03 17.89
N ALA A 12 -5.31 4.85 16.87
CA ALA A 12 -5.16 4.37 15.51
C ALA A 12 -3.85 3.59 15.33
N THR A 13 -3.96 2.41 14.73
CA THR A 13 -2.78 1.65 14.29
C THR A 13 -2.23 2.29 13.03
N ARG A 14 -0.97 2.74 13.09
CA ARG A 14 -0.29 3.39 11.96
C ARG A 14 0.40 2.34 11.09
N LEU A 15 0.16 2.41 9.79
CA LEU A 15 0.75 1.54 8.79
C LEU A 15 1.64 2.35 7.85
N LEU A 16 2.77 1.77 7.44
CA LEU A 16 3.55 2.30 6.33
C LEU A 16 3.23 1.55 5.04
N CYS A 17 3.06 2.31 3.96
CA CYS A 17 2.97 1.76 2.61
C CYS A 17 4.30 1.11 2.24
N THR A 18 4.29 -0.20 2.00
CA THR A 18 5.52 -0.96 1.69
C THR A 18 6.10 -0.60 0.33
N LYS A 19 5.27 -0.17 -0.63
CA LYS A 19 5.73 0.37 -1.93
C LYS A 19 6.60 1.62 -1.73
N HIS A 20 6.12 2.59 -0.95
CA HIS A 20 6.91 3.79 -0.65
C HIS A 20 8.19 3.47 0.14
N LEU A 21 8.15 2.51 1.06
CA LEU A 21 9.37 2.04 1.73
C LEU A 21 10.36 1.46 0.72
N LYS A 22 9.88 0.64 -0.23
CA LYS A 22 10.67 0.04 -1.30
C LYS A 22 11.32 1.11 -2.19
N ASP A 23 10.54 2.08 -2.64
CA ASP A 23 11.01 3.15 -3.52
C ASP A 23 12.02 4.06 -2.81
N ASN A 24 11.75 4.41 -1.54
CA ASN A 24 12.67 5.22 -0.73
C ASN A 24 14.02 4.51 -0.52
N LEU A 25 14.01 3.21 -0.23
CA LEU A 25 15.25 2.46 -0.08
C LEU A 25 15.99 2.34 -1.41
N LYS A 26 15.30 2.02 -2.50
CA LYS A 26 15.90 1.95 -3.83
C LYS A 26 16.59 3.26 -4.22
N HIS A 27 15.92 4.39 -3.98
CA HIS A 27 16.47 5.72 -4.22
C HIS A 27 17.67 6.00 -3.32
N TYR A 28 17.63 5.61 -2.04
CA TYR A 28 18.77 5.74 -1.12
C TYR A 28 19.99 4.92 -1.58
N LEU A 29 19.79 3.67 -1.97
CA LEU A 29 20.85 2.79 -2.47
C LEU A 29 21.49 3.35 -3.74
N GLN A 30 20.67 3.86 -4.67
CA GLN A 30 21.16 4.43 -5.92
C GLN A 30 21.88 5.78 -5.72
N ASN A 31 21.25 6.72 -5.01
CA ASN A 31 21.66 8.12 -5.03
C ASN A 31 22.50 8.55 -3.82
N LYS A 32 22.54 7.75 -2.74
CA LYS A 32 23.32 8.08 -1.53
C LYS A 32 24.47 7.11 -1.27
N ILE A 33 24.28 5.84 -1.59
CA ILE A 33 25.31 4.81 -1.41
C ILE A 33 26.05 4.52 -2.72
N GLY A 34 25.34 4.53 -3.86
CA GLY A 34 25.94 4.22 -5.16
C GLY A 34 26.07 2.72 -5.43
N VAL A 35 25.16 1.89 -4.87
CA VAL A 35 25.20 0.43 -5.05
C VAL A 35 24.84 0.04 -6.49
N GLU A 36 25.60 -0.89 -7.06
CA GLU A 36 25.35 -1.42 -8.40
C GLU A 36 23.97 -2.04 -8.54
N VAL A 37 23.45 -2.10 -9.77
CA VAL A 37 22.08 -2.57 -10.04
C VAL A 37 21.85 -3.98 -9.53
N LYS A 38 22.80 -4.89 -9.72
CA LYS A 38 22.69 -6.30 -9.34
C LYS A 38 22.61 -6.46 -7.82
N GLU A 39 23.56 -5.88 -7.09
CA GLU A 39 23.60 -5.89 -5.62
C GLU A 39 22.39 -5.17 -5.02
N ARG A 40 21.99 -4.04 -5.60
CA ARG A 40 20.80 -3.32 -5.19
C ARG A 40 19.56 -4.21 -5.30
N ASN A 41 19.39 -4.94 -6.39
CA ASN A 41 18.25 -5.85 -6.55
C ASN A 41 18.26 -6.96 -5.47
N GLN A 42 19.44 -7.50 -5.14
CA GLN A 42 19.59 -8.50 -4.07
C GLN A 42 19.23 -7.92 -2.69
N ILE A 43 19.75 -6.73 -2.35
CA ILE A 43 19.40 -6.02 -1.11
C ILE A 43 17.89 -5.78 -1.03
N MET A 44 17.28 -5.35 -2.14
CA MET A 44 15.84 -5.11 -2.22
C MET A 44 15.03 -6.40 -2.03
N ASP A 45 15.49 -7.53 -2.56
CA ASP A 45 14.82 -8.82 -2.40
C ASP A 45 14.97 -9.37 -0.97
N ASN A 46 16.12 -9.19 -0.33
CA ASN A 46 16.33 -9.61 1.07
C ASN A 46 15.43 -8.85 2.06
N ILE A 47 15.00 -7.63 1.72
CA ILE A 47 14.04 -6.88 2.54
C ILE A 47 12.59 -7.14 2.10
N PHE A 48 12.29 -7.03 0.81
CA PHE A 48 10.92 -6.96 0.27
C PHE A 48 10.49 -8.17 -0.58
N GLY A 49 11.38 -9.13 -0.80
CA GLY A 49 11.09 -10.38 -1.47
C GLY A 49 10.15 -11.27 -0.66
N LYS A 50 9.78 -12.41 -1.22
CA LYS A 50 8.81 -13.35 -0.60
C LYS A 50 9.25 -13.76 0.81
N ASP A 51 10.54 -14.02 0.98
CA ASP A 51 11.16 -14.40 2.25
C ASP A 51 11.86 -13.24 2.97
N GLY A 52 11.68 -12.01 2.48
CA GLY A 52 12.38 -10.85 3.01
C GLY A 52 11.97 -10.44 4.43
N VAL A 53 12.74 -9.52 5.03
CA VAL A 53 12.54 -9.01 6.40
C VAL A 53 11.10 -8.52 6.66
N VAL A 54 10.45 -7.87 5.69
CA VAL A 54 9.07 -7.36 5.85
C VAL A 54 8.01 -8.47 5.96
N ASN A 55 8.37 -9.69 5.53
CA ASN A 55 7.52 -10.87 5.54
C ASN A 55 7.83 -11.83 6.70
N ALA A 56 8.57 -11.36 7.72
CA ALA A 56 8.80 -12.15 8.91
C ALA A 56 7.49 -12.53 9.63
N ASN A 57 7.38 -13.80 10.00
CA ASN A 57 6.16 -14.38 10.57
C ASN A 57 5.95 -14.03 12.04
N ASN A 58 7.04 -13.83 12.78
CA ASN A 58 7.01 -13.53 14.20
C ASN A 58 8.24 -12.71 14.62
N THR A 59 8.30 -12.31 15.89
CA THR A 59 9.39 -11.48 16.43
C THR A 59 10.76 -12.13 16.34
N VAL A 60 10.84 -13.45 16.52
CA VAL A 60 12.10 -14.21 16.44
C VAL A 60 12.59 -14.23 15.00
N ASP A 61 11.72 -14.63 14.07
CA ASP A 61 11.99 -14.64 12.63
C ASP A 61 12.39 -13.23 12.11
N PHE A 62 11.72 -12.18 12.59
CA PHE A 62 12.08 -10.80 12.26
C PHE A 62 13.48 -10.44 12.73
N LYS A 63 13.86 -10.86 13.95
CA LYS A 63 15.19 -10.62 14.51
C LYS A 63 16.25 -11.38 13.72
N ASP A 64 16.00 -12.63 13.38
CA ASP A 64 16.95 -13.49 12.67
C ASP A 64 17.18 -12.97 11.25
N LYS A 65 16.10 -12.71 10.50
CA LYS A 65 16.18 -12.10 9.16
C LYS A 65 16.85 -10.73 9.19
N SER A 66 16.55 -9.89 10.19
CA SER A 66 17.19 -8.58 10.32
C SER A 66 18.69 -8.68 10.64
N THR A 67 19.10 -9.68 11.41
CA THR A 67 20.51 -9.91 11.76
C THR A 67 21.27 -10.41 10.54
N SER A 68 20.75 -11.43 9.86
CA SER A 68 21.35 -11.96 8.63
C SER A 68 21.45 -10.89 7.54
N PHE A 69 20.40 -10.08 7.36
CA PHE A 69 20.45 -8.98 6.41
C PHE A 69 21.49 -7.92 6.80
N LYS A 70 21.64 -7.60 8.09
CA LYS A 70 22.66 -6.66 8.57
C LYS A 70 24.07 -7.15 8.21
N GLU A 71 24.38 -8.41 8.48
CA GLU A 71 25.67 -9.01 8.15
C GLU A 71 26.00 -8.91 6.65
N GLN A 72 24.99 -9.08 5.77
CA GLN A 72 25.17 -8.94 4.32
C GLN A 72 25.47 -7.51 3.86
N ILE A 73 25.01 -6.50 4.60
CA ILE A 73 25.19 -5.08 4.25
C ILE A 73 26.30 -4.42 5.06
N ASP A 74 27.01 -5.15 5.93
CA ASP A 74 28.07 -4.58 6.78
C ASP A 74 29.23 -3.99 5.94
N GLN A 75 29.44 -4.51 4.73
CA GLN A 75 30.34 -3.92 3.73
C GLN A 75 29.94 -2.50 3.27
N TYR A 76 28.71 -2.05 3.58
CA TYR A 76 28.21 -0.70 3.34
C TYR A 76 27.90 0.01 4.68
N PRO A 77 28.89 0.58 5.39
CA PRO A 77 28.70 1.10 6.74
C PRO A 77 27.57 2.13 6.88
N LYS A 78 27.40 3.01 5.89
CA LYS A 78 26.31 4.00 5.86
C LYS A 78 24.94 3.34 5.77
N LEU A 79 24.81 2.27 4.97
CA LEU A 79 23.58 1.52 4.83
C LEU A 79 23.30 0.70 6.09
N ALA A 80 24.29 -0.01 6.65
CA ALA A 80 24.17 -0.77 7.89
C ALA A 80 23.72 0.12 9.07
N LYS A 81 24.31 1.31 9.19
CA LYS A 81 23.92 2.34 10.17
C LYS A 81 22.48 2.78 9.94
N ASN A 82 22.13 3.22 8.73
CA ASN A 82 20.78 3.69 8.41
C ASN A 82 19.72 2.59 8.58
N PHE A 83 20.05 1.35 8.25
CA PHE A 83 19.18 0.20 8.47
C PHE A 83 18.90 0.01 9.96
N THR A 84 19.95 -0.01 10.78
CA THR A 84 19.82 -0.23 12.23
C THR A 84 19.06 0.90 12.93
N GLU A 85 19.39 2.15 12.62
CA GLU A 85 18.87 3.33 13.32
C GLU A 85 17.48 3.75 12.83
N ASN A 86 17.20 3.58 11.53
CA ASN A 86 15.99 4.14 10.92
C ASN A 86 15.08 3.08 10.30
N PHE A 87 15.63 2.22 9.44
CA PHE A 87 14.81 1.37 8.58
C PHE A 87 14.19 0.19 9.34
N LYS A 88 15.00 -0.54 10.11
CA LYS A 88 14.58 -1.67 10.93
C LYS A 88 13.50 -1.29 11.94
N PRO A 89 13.65 -0.21 12.75
CA PRO A 89 12.59 0.22 13.67
C PRO A 89 11.28 0.56 12.93
N ARG A 90 11.36 1.21 11.77
CA ARG A 90 10.17 1.56 10.99
C ARG A 90 9.44 0.33 10.45
N ILE A 91 10.17 -0.66 9.93
CA ILE A 91 9.57 -1.92 9.47
C ILE A 91 8.93 -2.63 10.66
N GLN A 92 9.63 -2.72 11.79
CA GLN A 92 9.12 -3.39 12.98
C GLN A 92 7.82 -2.73 13.46
N THR A 93 7.84 -1.42 13.73
CA THR A 93 6.72 -0.70 14.35
C THR A 93 5.53 -0.49 13.42
N PHE A 94 5.74 -0.28 12.12
CA PHE A 94 4.68 0.15 11.20
C PHE A 94 4.34 -0.85 10.10
N VAL A 95 5.02 -2.01 10.05
CA VAL A 95 4.72 -3.08 9.09
C VAL A 95 4.52 -4.41 9.80
N ASN A 96 5.52 -4.90 10.54
CA ASN A 96 5.46 -6.22 11.17
C ASN A 96 4.49 -6.27 12.36
N GLU A 97 4.65 -5.37 13.33
CA GLU A 97 3.80 -5.35 14.53
C GLU A 97 2.31 -5.13 14.22
N PRO A 98 1.91 -4.17 13.36
CA PRO A 98 0.52 -3.99 13.00
C PRO A 98 -0.09 -5.21 12.31
N ARG A 99 0.66 -5.84 11.39
CA ARG A 99 0.20 -7.04 10.68
C ARG A 99 -0.04 -8.20 11.65
N ARG A 100 0.84 -8.35 12.64
CA ARG A 100 0.67 -9.34 13.71
C ARG A 100 -0.53 -9.04 14.60
N LYS A 101 -0.72 -7.78 15.00
CA LYS A 101 -1.82 -7.36 15.88
C LYS A 101 -3.18 -7.47 15.21
N ASN A 102 -3.27 -7.14 13.91
CA ASN A 102 -4.54 -7.03 13.21
C ASN A 102 -5.09 -8.35 12.66
N LYS A 103 -4.43 -9.50 12.89
CA LYS A 103 -4.79 -10.81 12.30
C LYS A 103 -5.20 -10.69 10.81
N ASP A 104 -4.56 -9.77 10.09
CA ASP A 104 -4.94 -9.47 8.72
C ASP A 104 -4.68 -10.71 7.87
N LYS A 105 -5.77 -11.34 7.41
CA LYS A 105 -5.76 -12.61 6.69
C LYS A 105 -5.34 -12.43 5.23
N SER A 106 -5.22 -11.20 4.74
CA SER A 106 -4.93 -10.95 3.33
C SER A 106 -3.57 -11.49 2.89
N GLY A 107 -2.64 -11.73 3.83
CA GLY A 107 -1.29 -12.22 3.55
C GLY A 107 -0.43 -11.26 2.71
N LYS A 108 -1.01 -10.15 2.26
CA LYS A 108 -0.40 -9.15 1.40
C LYS A 108 0.20 -8.03 2.24
N LEU A 109 1.31 -7.46 1.77
CA LEU A 109 1.85 -6.25 2.36
C LEU A 109 0.95 -5.06 2.07
N TRP A 110 0.74 -4.20 3.06
CA TRP A 110 -0.04 -2.99 2.87
C TRP A 110 0.60 -2.11 1.78
N THR A 111 -0.19 -1.81 0.76
CA THR A 111 0.15 -0.83 -0.26
C THR A 111 -0.95 0.21 -0.32
N ASN A 112 -0.58 1.46 -0.56
CA ASN A 112 -1.55 2.54 -0.77
C ASN A 112 -2.02 2.60 -2.24
N ASN A 113 -1.93 1.49 -2.98
CA ASN A 113 -2.22 1.45 -4.42
C ASN A 113 -3.63 1.98 -4.73
N ASN A 114 -4.61 1.72 -3.86
CA ASN A 114 -5.98 2.19 -4.07
C ASN A 114 -6.09 3.71 -3.98
N ALA A 115 -5.48 4.34 -2.97
CA ALA A 115 -5.52 5.80 -2.87
C ALA A 115 -4.59 6.47 -3.90
N GLU A 116 -3.45 5.86 -4.24
CA GLU A 116 -2.58 6.37 -5.31
C GLU A 116 -3.25 6.30 -6.68
N SER A 117 -3.96 5.20 -6.98
CA SER A 117 -4.71 5.03 -8.23
C SER A 117 -5.86 6.03 -8.33
N ILE A 118 -6.62 6.19 -7.25
CA ILE A 118 -7.70 7.18 -7.18
C ILE A 118 -7.13 8.60 -7.29
N ASN A 119 -6.03 8.91 -6.59
CA ASN A 119 -5.34 10.19 -6.70
C ASN A 119 -4.89 10.48 -8.14
N HIS A 120 -4.39 9.47 -8.86
CA HIS A 120 -4.04 9.62 -10.27
C HIS A 120 -5.26 9.93 -11.13
N VAL A 121 -6.37 9.19 -10.97
CA VAL A 121 -7.63 9.46 -11.66
C VAL A 121 -8.09 10.89 -11.40
N PHE A 122 -8.09 11.33 -10.14
CA PHE A 122 -8.46 12.68 -9.75
C PHE A 122 -7.56 13.73 -10.40
N LYS A 123 -6.24 13.56 -10.33
CA LYS A 123 -5.27 14.47 -10.95
C LYS A 123 -5.48 14.62 -12.46
N VAL A 124 -5.76 13.51 -13.14
CA VAL A 124 -6.08 13.52 -14.58
C VAL A 124 -7.41 14.22 -14.85
N ALA A 125 -8.46 13.93 -14.08
CA ALA A 125 -9.79 14.52 -14.25
C ALA A 125 -9.82 16.05 -14.01
N ILE A 126 -8.97 16.55 -13.12
CA ILE A 126 -8.82 17.99 -12.87
C ILE A 126 -7.70 18.62 -13.72
N LYS A 127 -7.04 17.85 -14.61
CA LYS A 127 -5.90 18.29 -15.43
C LYS A 127 -4.80 18.96 -14.60
N TRP A 128 -4.58 18.48 -13.37
CA TRP A 128 -3.63 19.04 -12.40
C TRP A 128 -3.85 20.52 -12.05
N LYS A 129 -5.04 21.08 -12.29
CA LYS A 129 -5.37 22.46 -11.98
C LYS A 129 -6.20 22.55 -10.70
N PRO A 130 -6.01 23.60 -9.87
CA PRO A 130 -6.95 23.91 -8.80
C PRO A 130 -8.36 24.08 -9.38
N GLN A 131 -9.37 23.60 -8.65
CA GLN A 131 -10.78 23.75 -9.00
C GLN A 131 -11.47 24.42 -7.81
N SER A 132 -12.61 25.06 -8.06
CA SER A 132 -13.47 25.48 -6.96
C SER A 132 -13.95 24.25 -6.17
N THR A 133 -14.22 24.41 -4.87
CA THR A 133 -14.70 23.29 -4.02
C THR A 133 -15.94 22.59 -4.61
N PRO A 134 -16.96 23.30 -5.15
CA PRO A 134 -18.11 22.65 -5.78
C PRO A 134 -17.76 21.83 -7.03
N GLU A 135 -16.91 22.36 -7.91
CA GLU A 135 -16.46 21.63 -9.11
C GLU A 135 -15.60 20.42 -8.75
N LEU A 136 -14.77 20.54 -7.71
CA LEU A 136 -13.99 19.43 -7.20
C LEU A 136 -14.92 18.33 -6.67
N ILE A 137 -15.92 18.67 -5.85
CA ILE A 137 -16.90 17.69 -5.34
C ILE A 137 -17.60 16.98 -6.50
N LYS A 138 -18.08 17.73 -7.50
CA LYS A 138 -18.74 17.15 -8.68
C LYS A 138 -17.80 16.21 -9.44
N LYS A 139 -16.56 16.62 -9.71
CA LYS A 139 -15.58 15.77 -10.41
C LYS A 139 -15.15 14.55 -9.60
N LEU A 140 -15.02 14.67 -8.28
CA LEU A 140 -14.72 13.54 -7.40
C LEU A 140 -15.86 12.52 -7.46
N TYR A 141 -17.11 12.99 -7.41
CA TYR A 141 -18.29 12.16 -7.58
C TYR A 141 -18.29 11.44 -8.94
N ASP A 142 -18.03 12.16 -10.04
CA ASP A 142 -17.96 11.56 -11.38
C ASP A 142 -16.80 10.53 -11.52
N CYS A 143 -15.70 10.73 -10.79
CA CYS A 143 -14.50 9.88 -10.86
C CYS A 143 -14.59 8.61 -10.01
N VAL A 144 -15.33 8.62 -8.91
CA VAL A 144 -15.51 7.43 -8.06
C VAL A 144 -16.52 6.50 -8.73
N HIS A 145 -16.02 5.70 -9.66
CA HIS A 145 -16.80 4.65 -10.30
C HIS A 145 -17.01 3.47 -9.34
N LEU A 146 -18.15 3.47 -8.64
CA LEU A 146 -18.70 2.31 -7.90
C LEU A 146 -18.61 1.00 -8.72
N ARG A 147 -18.69 1.11 -10.06
CA ARG A 147 -18.45 0.04 -11.04
C ARG A 147 -17.19 -0.78 -10.73
N GLY A 148 -16.04 -0.15 -10.45
CA GLY A 148 -14.78 -0.86 -10.23
C GLY A 148 -14.80 -1.80 -9.01
N CYS A 149 -15.46 -1.37 -7.92
CA CYS A 149 -15.62 -2.15 -6.69
C CYS A 149 -16.62 -3.30 -6.87
N ILE A 150 -17.73 -3.06 -7.57
CA ILE A 150 -18.80 -4.06 -7.82
C ILE A 150 -18.33 -5.18 -8.77
N HIS A 151 -17.48 -4.85 -9.76
CA HIS A 151 -16.90 -5.84 -10.68
C HIS A 151 -15.74 -6.64 -10.07
N GLY A 152 -15.24 -6.26 -8.89
CA GLY A 152 -14.03 -6.85 -8.31
C GLY A 152 -12.81 -6.73 -9.23
N HIS A 153 -12.72 -5.64 -10.00
CA HIS A 153 -11.61 -5.38 -10.90
C HIS A 153 -10.58 -4.50 -10.18
N ARG A 154 -9.32 -4.96 -10.17
CA ARG A 154 -8.16 -4.40 -9.40
C ARG A 154 -8.24 -4.72 -7.89
N ASP A 155 -7.40 -4.08 -7.08
CA ASP A 155 -7.29 -4.28 -5.62
C ASP A 155 -8.49 -3.72 -4.81
N TYR A 156 -9.66 -3.55 -5.44
CA TYR A 156 -10.89 -3.11 -4.79
C TYR A 156 -11.75 -4.33 -4.47
N GLU A 157 -11.95 -4.59 -3.18
CA GLU A 157 -12.78 -5.68 -2.69
C GLU A 157 -13.98 -5.09 -1.94
N LEU A 158 -15.16 -5.66 -2.17
CA LEU A 158 -16.32 -5.41 -1.32
C LEU A 158 -16.00 -5.95 0.07
N ILE A 159 -16.40 -5.20 1.11
CA ILE A 159 -16.32 -5.72 2.49
C ILE A 159 -17.16 -6.99 2.60
N PHE A 160 -16.78 -7.91 3.49
CA PHE A 160 -17.39 -9.24 3.58
C PHE A 160 -18.93 -9.21 3.70
N SER A 161 -19.49 -8.23 4.42
CA SER A 161 -20.93 -8.07 4.59
C SER A 161 -21.67 -7.64 3.31
N GLU A 162 -20.96 -7.09 2.33
CA GLU A 162 -21.50 -6.56 1.07
C GLU A 162 -21.16 -7.45 -0.13
N GLY A 163 -20.68 -8.67 0.12
CA GLY A 163 -20.25 -9.59 -0.94
C GLY A 163 -21.36 -10.01 -1.91
N HIS A 164 -22.63 -9.90 -1.51
CA HIS A 164 -23.80 -10.21 -2.35
C HIS A 164 -24.02 -9.19 -3.47
N TYR A 165 -23.43 -8.00 -3.38
CA TYR A 165 -23.44 -7.01 -4.47
C TYR A 165 -22.36 -7.26 -5.53
N ARG A 166 -21.50 -8.28 -5.35
CA ARG A 166 -20.47 -8.61 -6.32
C ARG A 166 -21.09 -9.18 -7.58
N ILE A 167 -20.75 -8.61 -8.74
CA ILE A 167 -21.18 -9.11 -10.05
C ILE A 167 -19.96 -9.52 -10.84
N THR A 168 -19.93 -10.78 -11.29
CA THR A 168 -18.83 -11.26 -12.13
C THR A 168 -18.87 -10.60 -13.51
N ASP A 169 -17.71 -10.46 -14.16
CA ASP A 169 -17.62 -9.81 -15.47
C ASP A 169 -18.48 -10.50 -16.53
N GLN A 170 -18.63 -11.82 -16.43
CA GLN A 170 -19.50 -12.60 -17.30
C GLN A 170 -20.98 -12.24 -17.11
N ILE A 171 -21.45 -12.14 -15.86
CA ILE A 171 -22.83 -11.73 -15.56
C ILE A 171 -23.07 -10.28 -15.98
N TRP A 172 -22.08 -9.41 -15.78
CA TRP A 172 -22.16 -8.00 -16.16
C TRP A 172 -22.34 -7.79 -17.66
N ARG A 173 -21.58 -8.52 -18.48
CA ARG A 173 -21.66 -8.44 -19.95
C ARG A 173 -23.00 -8.91 -20.49
N CYS A 174 -23.69 -9.78 -19.75
CA CYS A 174 -25.02 -10.27 -20.10
C CYS A 174 -26.16 -9.33 -19.68
N LYS A 175 -25.88 -8.26 -18.93
CA LYS A 175 -26.88 -7.27 -18.50
C LYS A 175 -27.08 -6.15 -19.51
N THR A 176 -28.32 -5.70 -19.64
CA THR A 176 -28.72 -4.49 -20.35
C THR A 176 -28.27 -3.22 -19.61
N GLU A 177 -28.22 -2.07 -20.27
CA GLU A 177 -27.83 -0.80 -19.62
C GLU A 177 -28.81 -0.34 -18.53
N GLU A 178 -30.08 -0.71 -18.66
CA GLU A 178 -31.11 -0.45 -17.65
C GLU A 178 -30.87 -1.29 -16.40
N GLU A 179 -30.66 -2.61 -16.54
CA GLU A 179 -30.33 -3.50 -15.42
C GLU A 179 -29.02 -3.11 -14.73
N LYS A 180 -28.04 -2.64 -15.51
CA LYS A 180 -26.77 -2.11 -14.98
C LYS A 180 -27.00 -0.86 -14.15
N SER A 181 -27.94 0.00 -14.52
CA SER A 181 -28.25 1.24 -13.80
C SER A 181 -28.94 0.94 -12.47
N THR A 182 -29.88 -0.02 -12.43
CA THR A 182 -30.59 -0.42 -11.20
C THR A 182 -29.67 -0.97 -10.11
N ILE A 183 -28.56 -1.60 -10.49
CA ILE A 183 -27.55 -2.10 -9.54
C ILE A 183 -26.90 -0.96 -8.75
N PHE A 184 -26.75 0.23 -9.34
CA PHE A 184 -26.18 1.39 -8.64
C PHE A 184 -27.21 2.15 -7.81
N GLU A 185 -28.50 2.04 -8.12
CA GLU A 185 -29.58 2.66 -7.34
C GLU A 185 -29.63 2.16 -5.89
N ILE A 186 -29.15 0.93 -5.63
CA ILE A 186 -29.09 0.35 -4.27
C ILE A 186 -28.09 1.09 -3.36
N PHE A 187 -27.15 1.83 -3.94
CA PHE A 187 -26.10 2.56 -3.22
C PHE A 187 -26.37 4.07 -3.11
N TYR A 188 -27.55 4.54 -3.54
CA TYR A 188 -28.04 5.91 -3.42
C TYR A 188 -29.09 6.02 -2.33
#